data_AF-A0A9X9LEA4-F1
#
_entry.id   AF-A0A9X9LEA4-F1
#
_cell.length_a   1.000
_cell.length_b   1.000
_cell.length_c   1.000
_cell.angle_alpha   90.00
_cell.angle_beta   90.00
_cell.angle_gamma   90.00
#
_symmetry.space_group_name_H-M   'P 1'
#
loop_
_entity.id
_entity.type
_entity.pdbx_description
1 polymer ?
#
loop_
_entity_poly.entity_id
_entity_poly.type
_entity_poly.pdbx_seq_one_letter_code
_entity_poly.pdbx_strand_id
1 'polypeptide(L)'
;MMFVMLLIVSAIAVFVFEYFSPVGYNRNLAKGKAPHGPSFTIGKAIWLLWGLVFNNSVPVQNPKGTTSKIMVSVWAFFAVIFLASYTANLAAFMIQEEFVDQVTGLSDKKFQRPHDYSPPFRFGTVPNGSTERN
;
A
#
# COMPACT_ATOMS: atom_id res chain seq x y z
N MET A 1 -8.35 9.30 -5.01
CA MET A 1 -9.56 9.25 -5.87
C MET A 1 -9.57 8.02 -6.79
N MET A 2 -8.52 7.76 -7.57
CA MET A 2 -8.50 6.69 -8.59
C MET A 2 -8.57 5.25 -8.03
N PHE A 3 -7.89 4.96 -6.92
CA PHE A 3 -7.87 3.62 -6.30
C PHE A 3 -9.25 3.16 -5.79
N VAL A 4 -9.96 4.05 -5.09
CA VAL A 4 -11.30 3.77 -4.54
C VAL A 4 -12.30 3.55 -5.68
N MET A 5 -12.18 4.29 -6.77
CA MET A 5 -13.03 4.09 -7.96
C MET A 5 -12.79 2.71 -8.59
N LEU A 6 -11.54 2.29 -8.75
CA LEU A 6 -11.22 0.95 -9.28
C LEU A 6 -11.77 -0.16 -8.38
N LEU A 7 -11.72 0.01 -7.06
CA LEU A 7 -12.27 -0.95 -6.09
C LEU A 7 -13.79 -1.07 -6.20
N ILE A 8 -14.50 0.06 -6.32
CA ILE A 8 -15.96 0.05 -6.47
C ILE A 8 -16.36 -0.61 -7.79
N VAL A 9 -15.66 -0.30 -8.88
CA VAL A 9 -15.92 -0.91 -10.20
C VAL A 9 -15.68 -2.42 -10.18
N SER A 10 -14.58 -2.88 -9.58
CA SER A 10 -14.30 -4.31 -9.45
C SER A 10 -15.30 -5.01 -8.52
N ALA A 11 -15.74 -4.36 -7.44
CA ALA A 11 -16.79 -4.88 -6.56
C ALA A 11 -18.13 -5.05 -7.27
N ILE A 12 -18.53 -4.06 -8.08
CA ILE A 12 -19.74 -4.14 -8.91
C ILE A 12 -19.58 -5.25 -9.94
N ALA A 13 -18.44 -5.37 -10.61
CA ALA A 13 -18.19 -6.43 -11.58
C ALA A 13 -18.32 -7.82 -10.93
N VAL A 14 -17.64 -8.07 -9.80
CA VAL A 14 -17.74 -9.35 -9.07
C VAL A 14 -19.18 -9.63 -8.65
N PHE A 15 -19.94 -8.62 -8.22
CA PHE A 15 -21.36 -8.78 -7.87
C PHE A 15 -22.22 -9.15 -9.08
N VAL A 16 -22.04 -8.47 -10.22
CA VAL A 16 -22.77 -8.74 -11.47
C VAL A 16 -22.46 -10.14 -11.99
N PHE A 17 -21.20 -10.54 -12.03
CA PHE A 17 -20.82 -11.88 -12.46
C PHE A 17 -21.32 -12.97 -11.51
N GLU A 18 -21.37 -12.72 -10.20
CA GLU A 18 -21.97 -13.65 -9.24
C GLU A 18 -23.51 -13.71 -9.37
N TYR A 19 -24.15 -12.61 -9.78
CA TYR A 19 -25.60 -12.54 -10.02
C TYR A 19 -26.02 -13.31 -11.28
N PHE A 20 -25.29 -13.16 -12.39
CA PHE A 20 -25.58 -13.84 -13.65
C PHE A 20 -25.00 -15.26 -13.72
N SER A 21 -24.08 -15.63 -12.83
CA SER A 21 -23.46 -16.95 -12.86
C SER A 21 -24.46 -18.06 -12.55
N PRO A 22 -24.55 -19.10 -13.39
CA PRO A 22 -25.45 -20.24 -13.17
C PRO A 22 -25.08 -21.07 -11.94
N VAL A 23 -23.95 -20.81 -11.26
CA VAL A 23 -23.53 -21.47 -10.01
C VAL A 23 -23.44 -20.49 -8.81
N GLY A 24 -23.86 -19.24 -9.00
CA GLY A 24 -23.77 -18.17 -8.01
C GLY A 24 -24.72 -18.33 -6.83
N TYR A 25 -24.49 -17.51 -5.80
CA TYR A 25 -25.25 -17.54 -4.54
C TYR A 25 -26.77 -17.37 -4.71
N ASN A 26 -27.21 -16.59 -5.70
CA ASN A 26 -28.63 -16.30 -5.94
C ASN A 26 -29.43 -17.50 -6.48
N ARG A 27 -28.75 -18.56 -6.96
CA ARG A 27 -29.44 -19.79 -7.38
C ARG A 27 -29.94 -20.64 -6.20
N ASN A 28 -29.42 -20.44 -4.99
CA ASN A 28 -29.96 -21.13 -3.80
C ASN A 28 -31.35 -20.59 -3.44
N LEU A 29 -31.61 -19.29 -3.64
CA LEU A 29 -32.96 -18.73 -3.56
C LEU A 29 -33.86 -19.25 -4.70
N ALA A 30 -33.39 -19.26 -5.94
CA ALA A 30 -34.18 -19.71 -7.08
C ALA A 30 -34.49 -21.23 -7.13
N LYS A 31 -33.68 -22.07 -6.47
CA LYS A 31 -33.88 -23.54 -6.37
C LYS A 31 -34.52 -24.00 -5.06
N GLY A 32 -35.07 -23.09 -4.25
CA GLY A 32 -35.81 -23.43 -3.02
C GLY A 32 -34.96 -24.04 -1.90
N LYS A 33 -33.61 -23.94 -1.95
CA LYS A 33 -32.74 -24.39 -0.86
C LYS A 33 -32.53 -23.24 0.13
N ALA A 34 -33.40 -23.23 1.15
CA ALA A 34 -33.35 -22.47 2.39
C ALA A 34 -33.16 -20.93 2.29
N PRO A 35 -34.07 -20.12 2.85
CA PRO A 35 -33.93 -18.66 2.89
C PRO A 35 -32.76 -18.17 3.77
N HIS A 36 -32.08 -19.07 4.46
CA HIS A 36 -30.97 -18.81 5.40
C HIS A 36 -29.59 -19.09 4.77
N GLY A 37 -29.52 -19.31 3.46
CA GLY A 37 -28.25 -19.46 2.76
C GLY A 37 -27.44 -18.15 2.76
N PRO A 38 -26.11 -18.21 2.93
CA PRO A 38 -25.27 -17.02 2.92
C PRO A 38 -25.42 -16.23 1.61
N SER A 39 -26.06 -15.06 1.65
CA SER A 39 -26.21 -14.20 0.48
C SER A 39 -24.93 -13.39 0.26
N PHE A 40 -24.44 -13.34 -0.99
CA PHE A 40 -23.30 -12.53 -1.40
C PHE A 40 -23.80 -11.15 -1.85
N THR A 41 -23.86 -10.21 -0.91
CA THR A 41 -24.28 -8.82 -1.14
C THR A 41 -23.11 -7.97 -1.65
N ILE A 42 -23.39 -6.86 -2.34
CA ILE A 42 -22.34 -5.92 -2.80
C ILE A 42 -21.45 -5.38 -1.67
N GLY A 43 -22.01 -5.19 -0.47
CA GLY A 43 -21.24 -4.83 0.72
C GLY A 43 -20.19 -5.90 1.10
N LYS A 44 -20.53 -7.18 0.98
CA LYS A 44 -19.56 -8.28 1.19
C LYS A 44 -18.51 -8.32 0.09
N ALA A 45 -18.86 -8.00 -1.16
CA ALA A 45 -17.91 -7.91 -2.26
C ALA A 45 -16.90 -6.76 -2.05
N ILE A 46 -17.38 -5.58 -1.66
CA ILE A 46 -16.53 -4.43 -1.32
C ILE A 46 -15.61 -4.79 -0.15
N TRP A 47 -16.16 -5.40 0.90
CA TRP A 47 -15.40 -5.79 2.09
C TRP A 47 -14.36 -6.88 1.81
N LEU A 48 -14.69 -7.86 0.96
CA LEU A 48 -13.76 -8.88 0.45
C LEU A 48 -12.59 -8.24 -0.30
N LEU A 49 -12.87 -7.37 -1.27
CA LEU A 49 -11.84 -6.74 -2.11
C LEU A 49 -10.96 -5.78 -1.31
N TRP A 50 -11.52 -5.08 -0.31
CA TRP A 50 -10.73 -4.32 0.66
C TRP A 50 -9.82 -5.20 1.50
N GLY A 51 -10.31 -6.35 1.98
CA GLY A 51 -9.50 -7.31 2.72
C GLY A 51 -8.31 -7.80 1.91
N LEU A 52 -8.51 -8.10 0.63
CA LEU A 52 -7.44 -8.51 -0.29
C LEU A 52 -6.35 -7.44 -0.45
N VAL A 53 -6.72 -6.16 -0.51
CA VAL A 53 -5.76 -5.05 -0.68
C VAL A 53 -4.80 -4.97 0.49
N PHE A 54 -5.32 -5.12 1.70
CA PHE A 54 -4.52 -4.99 2.92
C PHE A 54 -3.93 -6.30 3.42
N ASN A 55 -3.95 -7.35 2.59
CA ASN A 55 -3.52 -8.70 2.96
C ASN A 55 -4.18 -9.17 4.28
N ASN A 56 -5.41 -8.72 4.55
CA ASN A 56 -6.17 -9.10 5.73
C ASN A 56 -7.12 -10.23 5.32
N SER A 57 -6.94 -11.41 5.90
CA SER A 57 -7.87 -12.53 5.75
C SER A 57 -9.16 -12.23 6.51
N VAL A 58 -10.01 -11.42 5.89
CA VAL A 58 -11.33 -11.14 6.42
C VAL A 58 -12.20 -12.38 6.20
N PRO A 59 -12.96 -12.84 7.22
CA PRO A 59 -13.89 -13.95 7.08
C PRO A 59 -15.11 -13.54 6.24
N VAL A 60 -14.91 -13.39 4.92
CA VAL A 60 -15.99 -13.21 3.95
C VAL A 60 -16.14 -14.49 3.14
N GLN A 61 -17.38 -14.86 2.87
CA GLN A 61 -17.71 -15.99 2.03
C GLN A 61 -17.14 -15.79 0.61
N ASN A 62 -16.23 -16.67 0.21
CA ASN A 62 -15.65 -16.66 -1.14
C ASN A 62 -16.76 -16.86 -2.19
N PRO A 63 -16.67 -16.16 -3.34
CA PRO A 63 -17.62 -16.34 -4.43
C PRO A 63 -17.64 -17.80 -4.92
N LYS A 64 -18.82 -18.31 -5.27
CA LYS A 64 -19.01 -19.69 -5.76
C LYS A 64 -18.78 -19.79 -7.26
N GLY A 65 -19.06 -18.72 -8.01
CA GLY A 65 -18.84 -18.66 -9.45
C GLY A 65 -17.38 -18.82 -9.87
N THR A 66 -17.10 -19.71 -10.84
CA THR A 66 -15.74 -19.87 -11.41
C THR A 66 -15.22 -18.55 -11.98
N THR A 67 -16.05 -17.80 -12.70
CA THR A 67 -15.72 -16.47 -13.24
C THR A 67 -15.38 -15.48 -12.13
N SER A 68 -16.19 -15.42 -11.09
CA SER A 68 -16.00 -14.55 -9.93
C SER A 68 -14.71 -14.88 -9.16
N LYS A 69 -14.34 -16.16 -9.07
CA LYS A 69 -13.05 -16.59 -8.48
C LYS A 69 -11.87 -16.05 -9.29
N ILE A 70 -11.90 -16.19 -10.61
CA ILE A 70 -10.84 -15.67 -11.49
C ILE A 70 -10.74 -14.15 -11.35
N MET A 71 -11.86 -13.44 -11.29
CA MET A 71 -11.86 -11.98 -11.08
C MET A 71 -11.23 -11.58 -9.74
N VAL A 72 -11.57 -12.28 -8.65
CA VAL A 72 -10.95 -12.04 -7.34
C VAL A 72 -9.45 -12.36 -7.37
N SER A 73 -9.01 -13.40 -8.08
CA SER A 73 -7.58 -13.71 -8.26
C SER A 73 -6.83 -12.64 -9.04
N VAL A 74 -7.41 -12.10 -10.12
CA VAL A 74 -6.81 -10.97 -10.87
C VAL A 74 -6.73 -9.73 -9.99
N TRP A 75 -7.77 -9.45 -9.20
CA TRP A 75 -7.74 -8.37 -8.23
C TRP A 75 -6.66 -8.57 -7.15
N ALA A 76 -6.50 -9.80 -6.64
CA ALA A 76 -5.47 -10.15 -5.68
C ALA A 76 -4.07 -9.88 -6.24
N PHE A 77 -3.83 -10.26 -7.49
CA PHE A 77 -2.55 -10.01 -8.16
C PHE A 77 -2.28 -8.50 -8.32
N PHE A 78 -3.29 -7.74 -8.76
CA PHE A 78 -3.20 -6.28 -8.83
C PHE A 78 -2.92 -5.64 -7.46
N ALA A 79 -3.62 -6.08 -6.42
CA ALA A 79 -3.43 -5.60 -5.05
C ALA A 79 -1.99 -5.81 -4.55
N VAL A 80 -1.41 -6.99 -4.81
CA VAL A 80 -0.01 -7.29 -4.45
C VAL A 80 0.97 -6.36 -5.16
N ILE A 81 0.81 -6.14 -6.47
CA ILE A 81 1.68 -5.23 -7.23
C ILE A 81 1.54 -3.79 -6.73
N PHE A 82 0.31 -3.33 -6.49
CA PHE A 82 0.04 -2.01 -5.97
C PHE A 82 0.69 -1.79 -4.60
N LEU A 83 0.52 -2.75 -3.69
CA LEU A 83 1.11 -2.71 -2.36
C LEU A 83 2.65 -2.75 -2.44
N ALA A 84 3.22 -3.62 -3.27
CA ALA A 84 4.66 -3.71 -3.49
C ALA A 84 5.23 -2.40 -4.04
N SER A 85 4.52 -1.76 -4.99
CA SER A 85 4.93 -0.47 -5.57
C SER A 85 4.88 0.66 -4.53
N TYR A 86 3.86 0.68 -3.67
CA TYR A 86 3.78 1.62 -2.56
C TYR A 86 4.92 1.43 -1.56
N THR A 87 5.18 0.17 -1.16
CA THR A 87 6.29 -0.19 -0.27
C THR A 87 7.64 0.18 -0.89
N ALA A 88 7.83 -0.07 -2.19
CA ALA A 88 9.06 0.29 -2.91
C ALA A 88 9.23 1.81 -3.00
N ASN A 89 8.16 2.56 -3.25
CA ASN A 89 8.21 4.02 -3.29
C ASN A 89 8.57 4.61 -1.92
N LEU A 90 7.96 4.08 -0.86
CA LEU A 90 8.28 4.47 0.51
C LEU A 90 9.72 4.08 0.90
N ALA A 91 10.19 2.89 0.51
CA ALA A 91 11.56 2.46 0.73
C ALA A 91 12.57 3.31 -0.05
N ALA A 92 12.26 3.68 -1.29
CA ALA A 92 13.09 4.59 -2.08
C ALA A 92 13.22 5.95 -1.41
N PHE A 93 12.12 6.49 -0.87
CA PHE A 93 12.15 7.70 -0.06
C PHE A 93 13.02 7.53 1.20
N MET A 94 12.86 6.42 1.94
CA MET A 94 13.65 6.14 3.14
C MET A 94 15.15 5.95 2.85
N ILE A 95 15.53 5.42 1.68
CA ILE A 95 16.94 5.26 1.29
C ILE A 95 17.53 6.60 0.80
N GLN A 96 16.71 7.45 0.19
CA GLN A 96 17.11 8.80 -0.23
C GLN A 96 17.22 9.79 0.92
N GLU A 97 16.66 9.48 2.09
CA GLU A 97 17.09 10.10 3.35
C GLU A 97 18.51 9.62 3.67
N GLU A 98 19.46 10.09 2.86
CA GLU A 98 20.88 10.00 3.15
C GLU A 98 21.07 10.68 4.50
N PHE A 99 21.45 9.91 5.52
CA PHE A 99 22.04 10.45 6.73
C PHE A 99 23.29 11.19 6.27
N VAL A 100 23.15 12.48 5.97
CA VAL A 100 24.29 13.31 5.64
C VAL A 100 25.15 13.32 6.90
N ASP A 101 26.22 12.53 6.89
CA ASP A 101 27.19 12.53 7.97
C ASP A 101 27.54 13.97 8.28
N GLN A 102 27.40 14.39 9.55
CA GLN A 102 27.52 15.79 9.90
C GLN A 102 28.87 16.36 9.42
N VAL A 103 29.92 15.53 9.41
CA VAL A 103 31.26 15.83 8.91
C VAL A 103 31.88 14.58 8.27
N THR A 104 32.34 14.67 7.03
CA THR A 104 33.03 13.59 6.30
C THR A 104 34.54 13.55 6.54
N GLY A 105 35.13 14.65 7.04
CA GLY A 105 36.56 14.72 7.39
C GLY A 105 37.07 16.16 7.58
N LEU A 106 38.39 16.31 7.75
CA LEU A 106 39.05 17.61 7.97
C LEU A 106 38.95 18.59 6.79
N SER A 107 38.83 18.08 5.56
CA SER A 107 38.68 18.90 4.35
C SER A 107 37.24 18.99 3.86
N ASP A 108 36.26 18.73 4.73
CA ASP A 108 34.85 18.83 4.37
C ASP A 108 34.51 20.26 3.91
N LYS A 109 33.74 20.36 2.81
CA LYS A 109 33.26 21.63 2.25
C LYS A 109 32.44 22.42 3.27
N LYS A 110 31.83 21.75 4.25
CA LYS A 110 31.11 22.36 5.37
C LYS A 110 31.99 23.28 6.24
N PHE A 111 33.28 22.97 6.41
CA PHE A 111 34.21 23.85 7.12
C PHE A 111 34.72 25.00 6.26
N GLN A 112 34.89 24.75 4.95
CA GLN A 112 35.37 25.76 4.00
C GLN A 112 34.31 26.81 3.67
N ARG A 113 33.03 26.42 3.64
CA ARG A 113 31.90 27.31 3.32
C ARG A 113 30.73 27.06 4.29
N PRO A 114 30.81 27.60 5.51
CA PRO A 114 29.84 27.32 6.57
C PRO A 114 28.45 27.90 6.31
N HIS A 115 28.37 28.92 5.44
CA HIS A 115 27.15 29.64 5.08
C HIS A 115 26.42 29.05 3.87
N ASP A 116 27.03 28.10 3.14
CA ASP A 116 26.40 27.44 1.98
C ASP A 116 25.34 26.41 2.41
N TYR A 117 25.26 26.10 3.71
CA TYR A 117 24.31 25.17 4.31
C TYR A 117 23.28 25.91 5.18
N SER A 118 22.03 25.44 5.18
CA SER A 118 20.96 25.99 6.01
C SER A 118 20.43 24.93 6.98
N PRO A 119 20.53 25.14 8.31
CA PRO A 119 21.15 26.28 8.99
C PRO A 119 22.68 26.31 8.87
N PRO A 120 23.34 27.48 9.01
CA PRO A 120 24.79 27.59 8.89
C PRO A 120 25.51 26.66 9.86
N PHE A 121 26.54 25.99 9.35
CA PHE A 121 27.32 25.03 10.14
C PHE A 121 28.21 25.78 11.14
N ARG A 122 28.01 25.54 12.45
CA ARG A 122 28.76 26.19 13.53
C ARG A 122 29.83 25.25 14.06
N PHE A 123 31.07 25.71 14.12
CA PHE A 123 32.22 25.00 14.68
C PHE A 123 33.18 25.97 15.38
N GLY A 124 34.03 25.45 16.26
CA GLY A 124 35.02 26.26 17.00
C GLY A 124 35.97 25.38 17.82
N THR A 125 37.00 25.99 18.38
CA THR A 125 38.01 25.32 19.22
C THR A 125 38.09 25.99 20.60
N VAL A 126 38.76 25.34 21.55
CA VAL A 126 39.01 25.92 22.88
C VAL A 126 40.04 27.06 22.75
N PRO A 127 39.77 28.26 23.30
CA PRO A 127 40.69 29.39 23.23
C PRO A 127 41.95 29.14 24.08
N ASN A 128 43.09 29.67 23.65
CA ASN A 128 44.43 29.50 24.22
C ASN A 128 45.02 28.09 24.15
N GLY A 129 44.47 27.21 23.29
CA GLY A 129 45.00 25.87 23.04
C GLY A 129 46.06 25.82 21.94
N SER A 130 46.77 24.69 21.85
CA SER A 130 47.75 24.44 20.77
C SER A 130 47.12 24.40 19.37
N THR A 131 45.80 24.19 19.29
CA THR A 131 45.01 24.14 18.05
C THR A 131 44.61 25.51 17.50
N GLU A 132 44.73 26.59 18.28
CA GLU A 132 44.46 27.97 17.82
C GLU A 132 45.72 28.66 17.28
N ARG A 133 46.90 28.24 17.76
CA ARG A 133 48.19 28.89 17.48
C ARG A 133 48.88 28.43 16.20
N ASN A 134 48.27 27.50 15.46
CA ASN A 134 48.84 26.82 14.31
C ASN A 134 47.95 27.03 13.09
#